data_AF-A0A536Z5R5-F1
#
_entry.id   AF-A0A536Z5R5-F1
#
_cell.length_a   1.000
_cell.length_b   1.000
_cell.length_c   1.000
_cell.angle_alpha   90.00
_cell.angle_beta   90.00
_cell.angle_gamma   90.00
#
_symmetry.space_group_name_H-M   'P 1'
#
loop_
_entity.id
_entity.type
_entity.pdbx_description
1 polymer ?
#
loop_
_entity_poly.entity_id
_entity_poly.type
_entity_poly.pdbx_seq_one_letter_code
_entity_poly.pdbx_strand_id
1 'polypeptide(L)' 'VIADSNHGFKMIGVGELVAHELLGGSSDLLEPFRYSRYAQGKLHPVSNSPFPWS' A
#
# COMPACT_ATOMS: atom_id res chain seq x y z
N VAL A 1 10.61 2.53 4.75
CA VAL A 1 10.29 3.96 4.52
C VAL A 1 8.80 4.06 4.22
N ILE A 2 8.09 4.97 4.88
CA ILE A 2 6.66 5.24 4.63
C ILE A 2 6.59 6.65 4.05
N ALA A 3 5.95 6.80 2.90
CA ALA A 3 5.76 8.08 2.24
C ALA A 3 4.25 8.33 2.08
N ASP A 4 3.76 9.41 2.67
CA ASP A 4 2.39 9.90 2.47
C ASP A 4 2.40 11.09 1.51
N SER A 5 1.43 11.14 0.59
CA SER A 5 1.27 12.22 -0.38
C SER A 5 0.28 13.29 0.10
N ASN A 6 0.33 13.64 1.39
CA ASN A 6 -0.55 14.62 2.05
C ASN A 6 -2.04 14.24 2.01
N HIS A 7 -2.33 12.94 1.99
CA HIS A 7 -3.69 12.40 2.07
C HIS A 7 -3.90 11.53 3.31
N GLY A 8 -2.94 11.50 4.24
CA GLY A 8 -2.92 10.69 5.44
C GLY A 8 -4.15 10.84 6.35
N PHE A 9 -4.84 11.99 6.35
CA PHE A 9 -6.03 12.19 7.19
C PHE A 9 -7.17 11.21 6.85
N LYS A 10 -7.44 10.96 5.56
CA LYS A 10 -8.44 9.96 5.14
C LYS A 10 -7.93 8.53 5.32
N MET A 11 -6.61 8.39 5.46
CA MET A 11 -5.90 7.13 5.61
C MET A 11 -5.53 6.86 7.07
N ILE A 12 -6.21 7.48 8.05
CA ILE A 12 -5.87 7.33 9.48
C ILE A 12 -5.88 5.86 9.94
N GLY A 13 -6.72 5.01 9.33
CA GLY A 13 -6.72 3.56 9.55
C GLY A 13 -5.49 2.81 9.01
N VAL A 14 -4.72 3.41 8.11
CA VAL A 14 -3.45 2.84 7.62
C VAL A 14 -2.37 2.87 8.70
N GLY A 15 -2.45 3.80 9.66
CA GLY A 15 -1.47 3.91 10.75
C GLY A 15 -1.36 2.62 11.58
N GLU A 16 -2.50 1.98 11.87
CA GLU A 16 -2.55 0.70 12.58
C GLU A 16 -1.90 -0.42 11.77
N LEU A 17 -2.24 -0.53 10.48
CA LEU A 17 -1.67 -1.56 9.59
C LEU A 17 -0.15 -1.43 9.48
N VAL A 18 0.34 -0.20 9.37
CA VAL A 18 1.77 0.12 9.32
C VAL A 18 2.46 -0.22 10.64
N ALA A 19 1.86 0.12 11.79
CA ALA A 19 2.42 -0.22 13.10
C ALA A 19 2.54 -1.73 13.29
N HIS A 20 1.52 -2.50 12.89
CA HIS A 20 1.55 -3.97 12.90
C HIS A 20 2.69 -4.53 12.03
N GLU A 21 2.87 -3.99 10.82
CA GLU A 21 3.95 -4.40 9.91
C GLU A 21 5.35 -4.09 10.49
N LEU A 22 5.51 -2.94 11.16
CA LEU A 22 6.77 -2.58 11.83
C LEU A 22 7.13 -3.53 12.99
N LEU A 23 6.14 -4.16 13.61
CA LEU A 23 6.34 -5.17 14.66
C LEU A 23 6.55 -6.58 14.09
N GLY A 24 6.71 -6.72 12.77
CA GLY A 24 6.96 -8.00 12.09
C GLY A 24 5.69 -8.75 11.69
N GLY A 25 4.52 -8.13 11.87
CA GLY A 25 3.27 -8.62 11.29
C GLY A 25 3.28 -8.49 9.77
N SER A 26 2.35 -9.18 9.10
CA SER A 26 2.11 -9.00 7.67
C SER A 26 0.71 -8.46 7.41
N SER A 27 0.58 -7.58 6.44
CA SER A 27 -0.72 -7.06 5.97
C SER A 27 -0.90 -7.29 4.47
N ASP A 28 -1.91 -8.09 4.11
CA ASP A 28 -2.31 -8.31 2.71
C ASP A 28 -2.74 -6.99 2.03
N LEU A 29 -3.36 -6.08 2.79
CA LEU A 29 -3.77 -4.76 2.30
C LEU A 29 -2.56 -3.88 1.95
N LEU A 30 -1.43 -4.03 2.65
CA LEU A 30 -0.21 -3.27 2.38
C LEU A 30 0.70 -3.93 1.35
N GLU A 31 0.49 -5.20 1.02
CA GLU A 31 1.35 -5.97 0.10
C GLU A 31 1.56 -5.28 -1.26
N PRO A 32 0.52 -4.74 -1.94
CA PRO A 32 0.69 -4.06 -3.22
C PRO A 32 1.53 -2.78 -3.13
N PHE A 33 1.65 -2.17 -1.94
CA PHE A 33 2.35 -0.90 -1.72
C PHE A 33 3.80 -1.09 -1.29
N ARG A 34 4.27 -2.34 -1.11
CA ARG A 34 5.65 -2.62 -0.71
C ARG A 34 6.63 -2.21 -1.80
N TYR A 35 7.72 -1.58 -1.38
CA TYR A 35 8.78 -1.15 -2.31
C TYR A 35 9.46 -2.33 -3.03
N SER A 36 9.54 -3.50 -2.40
CA SER A 36 10.15 -4.71 -2.99
C SER A 36 9.49 -5.18 -4.28
N ARG A 37 8.24 -4.78 -4.54
CA ARG A 37 7.50 -5.15 -5.74
C ARG A 37 8.22 -4.78 -7.04
N TYR A 38 8.97 -3.66 -7.04
CA TYR A 38 9.70 -3.19 -8.21
C TYR A 38 10.83 -4.14 -8.57
N ALA A 39 11.58 -4.60 -7.56
CA ALA A 39 12.64 -5.58 -7.75
C ALA A 39 12.09 -6.97 -8.14
N GLN A 40 10.90 -7.30 -7.67
CA GLN A 40 10.25 -8.60 -7.91
C GLN A 40 9.38 -8.64 -9.18
N GLY A 41 9.21 -7.53 -9.89
CA GLY A 41 8.31 -7.45 -11.05
C GLY A 41 6.83 -7.63 -10.70
N LYS A 42 6.43 -7.42 -9.44
CA LYS A 42 5.03 -7.52 -9.00
C LYS A 42 4.29 -6.21 -9.34
N LEU A 43 3.42 -6.26 -10.34
CA LEU A 43 2.61 -5.12 -10.78
C LEU A 43 1.47 -4.83 -9.78
N HIS A 44 0.97 -3.58 -9.77
CA HIS A 44 -0.25 -3.27 -9.04
C HIS A 44 -1.44 -4.07 -9.62
N PRO A 45 -2.43 -4.43 -8.79
CA PRO A 45 -3.70 -4.94 -9.28
C PRO A 45 -4.32 -3.98 -10.28
N VAL A 46 -4.82 -4.50 -11.40
CA VAL A 46 -5.56 -3.70 -12.38
C VAL A 46 -6.89 -3.31 -11.77
N SER A 47 -7.22 -2.02 -11.81
CA SER A 47 -8.50 -1.51 -11.36
C SER A 47 -9.62 -1.99 -12.28
N ASN A 48 -10.73 -2.48 -11.70
CA ASN A 48 -11.98 -2.75 -12.45
C ASN A 48 -12.79 -1.46 -12.68
N SER A 49 -12.20 -0.29 -12.42
CA SER A 49 -12.85 0.99 -12.67
C SER A 49 -13.16 1.16 -14.16
N PRO A 50 -14.36 1.63 -14.53
CA PRO A 50 -14.68 1.97 -15.91
C PRO A 50 -13.93 3.23 -16.41
N PHE A 51 -13.24 3.93 -15.52
CA PHE A 51 -12.40 5.08 -15.86
C PHE A 51 -10.96 4.62 -16.16
N PRO A 52 -10.31 5.17 -17.20
CA PRO A 52 -9.07 4.64 -17.78
C PRO A 52 -7.79 4.86 -16.93
N TRP A 53 -7.92 5.05 -15.62
CA TRP A 53 -6.78 5.27 -14.74
C TRP A 53 -6.38 3.93 -14.10
N SER A 54 -5.24 3.40 -14.54
CA SER A 54 -4.49 2.29 -13.92
C SER A 54 -3.15 2.81 -13.44
#